data_AF-A0A3M6TBK6-F1
#
_entry.id   AF-A0A3M6TBK6-F1
#
_cell.length_a   1.000
_cell.length_b   1.000
_cell.length_c   1.000
_cell.angle_alpha   90.00
_cell.angle_beta   90.00
_cell.angle_gamma   90.00
#
_symmetry.space_group_name_H-M   'P 1'
#
loop_
_entity.id
_entity.type
_entity.pdbx_description
1 polymer ?
#
loop_
_entity_poly.entity_id
_entity_poly.type
_entity_poly.pdbx_seq_one_letter_code
_entity_poly.pdbx_strand_id
1 'polypeptide(L)'
;ESSLVSYAESHFRLYDGVETFLLFIGYPRSIHSLVGALLDAHPEIIISHEYGVLGKWEKYLSARLKKKKNLQKYALFYDLHQFSLRDALFGRRATFSKTLLAPKFRYTYNVPGLWQGGYQRKIKVIGDKQAGKTSEFLSTAIDILKEIRQTLQVPLRFIHIVRNPFDNIATMTLRETGTREAVIEEGTQINNTAQDLEKSINRYFKLAAANQRVRELYGDEVVDIAGHETILRPKETLQRLCDHLNVACSEDYFEKCSNILFSTPSITRHKVVWTEEQKVRVTQMMKSYSFLREFSFDKYPI
;
A
#
# COMPACT_ATOMS: atom_id res chain seq x y z
N GLU A 1 21.46 -34.28 -24.51
CA GLU A 1 20.52 -34.04 -23.40
C GLU A 1 20.05 -32.59 -23.42
N SER A 2 18.96 -32.27 -24.11
CA SER A 2 18.29 -30.97 -24.00
C SER A 2 16.85 -31.24 -23.58
N SER A 3 16.60 -31.16 -22.28
CA SER A 3 15.21 -31.20 -21.80
C SER A 3 14.53 -29.92 -22.26
N LEU A 4 13.62 -30.07 -23.22
CA LEU A 4 12.58 -29.09 -23.51
C LEU A 4 11.71 -29.00 -22.25
N VAL A 5 12.14 -28.16 -21.30
CA VAL A 5 11.32 -27.72 -20.18
C VAL A 5 10.02 -27.19 -20.78
N SER A 6 8.87 -27.70 -20.34
CA SER A 6 7.59 -27.24 -20.89
C SER A 6 7.47 -25.72 -20.70
N TYR A 7 6.85 -25.01 -21.64
CA TYR A 7 6.69 -23.54 -21.56
C TYR A 7 6.12 -23.09 -20.19
N ALA A 8 5.19 -23.87 -19.63
CA ALA A 8 4.63 -23.66 -18.30
C ALA A 8 5.66 -23.79 -17.17
N GLU A 9 6.57 -24.78 -17.23
CA GLU A 9 7.65 -24.93 -16.25
C GLU A 9 8.69 -23.82 -16.35
N SER A 10 9.00 -23.34 -17.57
CA SER A 10 9.90 -22.19 -17.76
C SER A 10 9.31 -20.90 -17.15
N HIS A 11 8.00 -20.71 -17.26
CA HIS A 11 7.27 -19.59 -16.63
C HIS A 11 7.26 -19.64 -15.10
N PHE A 12 7.26 -20.85 -14.52
CA PHE A 12 7.29 -20.98 -13.06
C PHE A 12 8.70 -20.83 -12.47
N ARG A 13 9.74 -21.23 -13.21
CA ARG A 13 11.14 -20.98 -12.83
C ARG A 13 11.48 -19.49 -12.71
N LEU A 14 10.78 -18.61 -13.41
CA LEU A 14 10.92 -17.16 -13.25
C LEU A 14 10.80 -16.74 -11.77
N TYR A 15 9.89 -17.38 -11.04
CA TYR A 15 9.60 -17.03 -9.65
C TYR A 15 10.48 -17.75 -8.63
N ASP A 16 11.44 -18.56 -9.06
CA ASP A 16 12.41 -19.17 -8.14
C ASP A 16 13.37 -18.12 -7.55
N GLY A 17 13.56 -17.00 -8.24
CA GLY A 17 14.36 -15.88 -7.76
C GLY A 17 13.65 -14.96 -6.78
N VAL A 18 12.38 -15.22 -6.43
CA VAL A 18 11.64 -14.41 -5.46
C VAL A 18 12.19 -14.67 -4.06
N GLU A 19 12.68 -13.62 -3.44
CA GLU A 19 13.34 -13.61 -2.13
C GLU A 19 12.45 -12.95 -1.06
N THR A 20 11.39 -12.22 -1.44
CA THR A 20 10.48 -11.55 -0.48
C THR A 20 9.06 -11.47 -1.02
N PHE A 21 8.10 -11.81 -0.15
CA PHE A 21 6.69 -11.52 -0.37
C PHE A 21 6.28 -10.29 0.44
N LEU A 22 5.77 -9.26 -0.25
CA LEU A 22 5.45 -7.96 0.35
C LEU A 22 3.94 -7.73 0.46
N LEU A 23 3.48 -7.35 1.65
CA LEU A 23 2.13 -6.85 1.88
C LEU A 23 2.18 -5.40 2.37
N PHE A 24 1.27 -4.57 1.90
CA PHE A 24 1.06 -3.25 2.48
C PHE A 24 0.03 -3.33 3.60
N ILE A 25 0.27 -2.59 4.68
CA ILE A 25 -0.67 -2.36 5.78
C ILE A 25 -0.80 -0.85 6.06
N GLY A 26 -1.86 -0.46 6.73
CA GLY A 26 -2.10 0.93 7.10
C GLY A 26 -3.56 1.33 6.94
N TYR A 27 -3.75 2.57 6.52
CA TYR A 27 -5.04 3.24 6.54
C TYR A 27 -5.48 3.58 5.13
N PRO A 28 -6.80 3.62 4.85
CA PRO A 28 -7.26 4.31 3.66
C PRO A 28 -6.65 5.71 3.58
N ARG A 29 -6.24 6.13 2.38
CA ARG A 29 -5.84 7.53 2.07
C ARG A 29 -4.47 7.95 2.62
N SER A 30 -3.53 7.02 2.76
CA SER A 30 -2.14 7.28 3.19
C SER A 30 -1.13 6.98 2.09
N ILE A 31 -1.35 7.48 0.86
CA ILE A 31 -0.36 7.45 -0.25
C ILE A 31 0.11 6.06 -0.74
N HIS A 32 -0.46 4.96 -0.25
CA HIS A 32 -0.06 3.59 -0.63
C HIS A 32 -0.04 3.32 -2.13
N SER A 33 -0.98 3.89 -2.88
CA SER A 33 -1.01 3.72 -4.34
C SER A 33 0.22 4.32 -5.03
N LEU A 34 0.73 5.44 -4.54
CA LEU A 34 1.95 6.06 -5.08
C LEU A 34 3.16 5.19 -4.72
N VAL A 35 3.35 4.86 -3.43
CA VAL A 35 4.49 4.04 -2.99
C VAL A 35 4.51 2.68 -3.69
N GLY A 36 3.36 2.02 -3.83
CA GLY A 36 3.26 0.78 -4.60
C GLY A 36 3.64 0.95 -6.07
N ALA A 37 3.27 2.06 -6.70
CA ALA A 37 3.63 2.36 -8.09
C ALA A 37 5.12 2.70 -8.27
N LEU A 38 5.74 3.37 -7.30
CA LEU A 38 7.19 3.65 -7.29
C LEU A 38 7.98 2.35 -7.15
N LEU A 39 7.59 1.48 -6.22
CA LEU A 39 8.25 0.18 -6.05
C LEU A 39 8.08 -0.74 -7.26
N ASP A 40 6.89 -0.78 -7.86
CA ASP A 40 6.66 -1.54 -9.10
C ASP A 40 7.48 -1.01 -10.29
N ALA A 41 8.01 0.22 -10.22
CA ALA A 41 8.91 0.77 -11.23
C ALA A 41 10.36 0.24 -11.12
N HIS A 42 10.69 -0.48 -10.05
CA HIS A 42 12.02 -1.03 -9.82
C HIS A 42 12.30 -2.26 -10.72
N PRO A 43 13.53 -2.46 -11.25
CA PRO A 43 13.88 -3.56 -12.15
C PRO A 43 13.72 -4.99 -11.61
N GLU A 44 13.53 -5.14 -10.30
CA GLU A 44 13.45 -6.44 -9.60
C GLU A 44 12.21 -6.59 -8.71
N ILE A 45 11.25 -5.66 -8.74
CA ILE A 45 10.07 -5.66 -7.86
C ILE A 45 8.79 -5.65 -8.70
N ILE A 46 7.82 -6.48 -8.31
CA ILE A 46 6.46 -6.48 -8.86
C ILE A 46 5.46 -6.23 -7.74
N ILE A 47 4.69 -5.14 -7.81
CA ILE A 47 3.63 -4.83 -6.84
C ILE A 47 2.28 -4.71 -7.55
N SER A 48 1.38 -5.65 -7.25
CA SER A 48 -0.01 -5.55 -7.71
C SER A 48 -0.75 -4.41 -7.06
N HIS A 49 -1.60 -3.73 -7.84
CA HIS A 49 -2.47 -2.69 -7.35
C HIS A 49 -3.82 -3.25 -6.92
N GLU A 50 -3.95 -3.60 -5.63
CA GLU A 50 -5.22 -4.06 -5.04
C GLU A 50 -5.74 -5.38 -5.63
N TYR A 51 -4.85 -6.36 -5.82
CA TYR A 51 -5.26 -7.71 -6.20
C TYR A 51 -6.17 -8.35 -5.13
N GLY A 52 -5.89 -8.09 -3.86
CA GLY A 52 -6.65 -8.60 -2.72
C GLY A 52 -6.27 -10.03 -2.35
N VAL A 53 -4.96 -10.27 -2.15
CA VAL A 53 -4.41 -11.60 -1.86
C VAL A 53 -5.13 -12.29 -0.70
N LEU A 54 -5.32 -11.59 0.43
CA LEU A 54 -5.93 -12.19 1.63
C LEU A 54 -7.36 -12.67 1.38
N GLY A 55 -8.18 -11.86 0.69
CA GLY A 55 -9.56 -12.24 0.34
C GLY A 55 -9.66 -13.32 -0.74
N LYS A 56 -8.57 -13.62 -1.45
CA LYS A 56 -8.48 -14.65 -2.48
C LYS A 56 -7.64 -15.85 -2.06
N TRP A 57 -7.20 -15.91 -0.79
CA TRP A 57 -6.20 -16.87 -0.35
C TRP A 57 -6.63 -18.32 -0.59
N GLU A 58 -7.90 -18.65 -0.34
CA GLU A 58 -8.47 -19.98 -0.55
C GLU A 58 -8.30 -20.52 -1.98
N LYS A 59 -8.26 -19.63 -3.00
CA LYS A 59 -7.98 -20.00 -4.39
C LYS A 59 -6.68 -20.79 -4.52
N TYR A 60 -5.68 -20.46 -3.71
CA TYR A 60 -4.34 -21.06 -3.75
C TYR A 60 -4.21 -22.30 -2.88
N LEU A 61 -5.27 -22.70 -2.17
CA LEU A 61 -5.28 -23.88 -1.28
C LEU A 61 -5.94 -25.11 -1.92
N SER A 62 -6.36 -25.01 -3.18
CA SER A 62 -7.03 -26.09 -3.89
C SER A 62 -6.19 -27.38 -3.93
N ALA A 63 -6.84 -28.53 -3.85
CA ALA A 63 -6.18 -29.83 -3.90
C ALA A 63 -5.29 -29.99 -5.16
N ARG A 64 -5.69 -29.39 -6.29
CA ARG A 64 -4.91 -29.39 -7.53
C ARG A 64 -3.55 -28.72 -7.36
N LEU A 65 -3.49 -27.59 -6.65
CA LEU A 65 -2.23 -26.86 -6.45
C LEU A 65 -1.34 -27.52 -5.39
N LYS A 66 -1.94 -28.20 -4.40
CA LYS A 66 -1.20 -28.96 -3.37
C LYS A 66 -0.50 -30.21 -3.90
N LYS A 67 -0.91 -30.73 -5.08
CA LYS A 67 -0.33 -31.96 -5.68
C LYS A 67 1.13 -31.83 -6.11
N LYS A 68 1.60 -30.62 -6.40
CA LYS A 68 2.97 -30.37 -6.87
C LYS A 68 3.67 -29.37 -5.96
N LYS A 69 4.92 -29.67 -5.61
CA LYS A 69 5.77 -28.77 -4.83
C LYS A 69 5.79 -27.38 -5.49
N ASN A 70 5.71 -26.33 -4.67
CA ASN A 70 5.77 -24.92 -5.06
C ASN A 70 4.64 -24.39 -5.97
N LEU A 71 3.70 -25.22 -6.42
CA LEU A 71 2.71 -24.76 -7.40
C LEU A 71 1.75 -23.71 -6.83
N GLN A 72 1.46 -23.76 -5.52
CA GLN A 72 0.68 -22.74 -4.83
C GLN A 72 1.35 -21.36 -4.89
N LYS A 73 2.64 -21.28 -4.54
CA LYS A 73 3.39 -20.00 -4.59
C LYS A 73 3.50 -19.47 -6.01
N TYR A 74 3.78 -20.35 -6.98
CA TYR A 74 3.90 -19.93 -8.37
C TYR A 74 2.57 -19.44 -8.96
N ALA A 75 1.44 -20.07 -8.60
CA ALA A 75 0.13 -19.61 -9.04
C ALA A 75 -0.19 -18.20 -8.51
N LEU A 76 0.09 -17.94 -7.23
CA LEU A 76 -0.07 -16.60 -6.66
C LEU A 76 0.85 -15.58 -7.34
N PHE A 77 2.13 -15.90 -7.47
CA PHE A 77 3.11 -14.98 -8.05
C PHE A 77 2.81 -14.68 -9.51
N TYR A 78 2.34 -15.68 -10.26
CA TYR A 78 1.84 -15.48 -11.62
C TYR A 78 0.65 -14.53 -11.65
N ASP A 79 -0.37 -14.76 -10.83
CA ASP A 79 -1.56 -13.90 -10.82
C ASP A 79 -1.22 -12.45 -10.46
N LEU A 80 -0.34 -12.24 -9.48
CA LEU A 80 0.13 -10.90 -9.10
C LEU A 80 0.90 -10.24 -10.23
N HIS A 81 1.84 -10.95 -10.86
CA HIS A 81 2.61 -10.41 -11.96
C HIS A 81 1.73 -10.04 -13.16
N GLN A 82 0.83 -10.93 -13.58
CA GLN A 82 -0.11 -10.64 -14.67
C GLN A 82 -1.03 -9.47 -14.34
N PHE A 83 -1.47 -9.35 -13.09
CA PHE A 83 -2.30 -8.23 -12.66
C PHE A 83 -1.53 -6.90 -12.70
N SER A 84 -0.29 -6.87 -12.19
CA SER A 84 0.56 -5.68 -12.29
C SER A 84 0.84 -5.30 -13.74
N LEU A 85 1.25 -6.25 -14.60
CA LEU A 85 1.51 -6.02 -16.02
C LEU A 85 0.29 -5.42 -16.73
N ARG A 86 -0.88 -6.03 -16.55
CA ARG A 86 -2.13 -5.55 -17.13
C ARG A 86 -2.42 -4.11 -16.69
N ASP A 87 -2.30 -3.83 -15.40
CA ASP A 87 -2.59 -2.49 -14.89
C ASP A 87 -1.56 -1.44 -15.39
N ALA A 88 -0.33 -1.83 -15.73
CA ALA A 88 0.68 -0.94 -16.32
C ALA A 88 0.28 -0.58 -17.75
N LEU A 89 0.00 -1.62 -18.55
CA LEU A 89 -0.37 -1.48 -19.96
C LEU A 89 -1.61 -0.58 -20.15
N PHE A 90 -2.54 -0.60 -19.20
CA PHE A 90 -3.75 0.22 -19.25
C PHE A 90 -3.69 1.49 -18.37
N GLY A 91 -2.53 1.81 -17.78
CA GLY A 91 -2.36 3.00 -16.93
C GLY A 91 -3.25 3.01 -15.67
N ARG A 92 -3.69 1.84 -15.19
CA ARG A 92 -4.59 1.65 -14.03
C ARG A 92 -3.79 1.50 -12.72
N ARG A 93 -2.94 2.47 -12.43
CA ARG A 93 -2.08 2.50 -11.23
C ARG A 93 -2.62 3.40 -10.12
N ALA A 94 -3.73 4.08 -10.36
CA ALA A 94 -4.55 4.77 -9.38
C ALA A 94 -6.04 4.59 -9.72
N THR A 95 -6.93 5.07 -8.84
CA THR A 95 -8.37 5.05 -9.09
C THR A 95 -8.69 5.79 -10.40
N PHE A 96 -9.05 5.02 -11.43
CA PHE A 96 -9.42 5.53 -12.74
C PHE A 96 -10.94 5.69 -12.78
N SER A 97 -11.46 6.93 -12.73
CA SER A 97 -12.88 7.17 -12.99
C SER A 97 -13.12 7.30 -14.49
N LYS A 98 -13.70 6.26 -15.12
CA LYS A 98 -14.28 6.33 -16.48
C LYS A 98 -15.70 6.88 -16.44
N THR A 99 -15.90 8.08 -15.92
CA THR A 99 -17.18 8.77 -16.15
C THR A 99 -16.92 10.02 -16.97
N LEU A 100 -17.61 10.14 -18.11
CA LEU A 100 -17.65 11.34 -18.96
C LEU A 100 -18.03 12.62 -18.17
N LEU A 101 -18.56 12.44 -16.95
CA LEU A 101 -19.03 13.48 -16.05
C LEU A 101 -18.02 13.90 -14.96
N ALA A 102 -16.85 13.24 -14.83
CA ALA A 102 -15.87 13.56 -13.78
C ALA A 102 -14.45 13.78 -14.34
N PRO A 103 -14.19 14.91 -15.03
CA PRO A 103 -12.86 15.20 -15.56
C PRO A 103 -12.02 15.89 -14.47
N LYS A 104 -11.52 15.21 -13.43
CA LYS A 104 -10.69 15.95 -12.45
C LYS A 104 -9.60 15.24 -11.64
N PHE A 105 -9.45 13.90 -11.68
CA PHE A 105 -8.30 13.27 -10.98
C PHE A 105 -7.61 12.23 -11.85
N ARG A 106 -6.78 12.69 -12.80
CA ARG A 106 -5.90 11.85 -13.62
C ARG A 106 -4.53 11.76 -12.96
N TYR A 107 -4.37 10.86 -11.99
CA TYR A 107 -3.03 10.45 -11.57
C TYR A 107 -2.78 9.07 -12.13
N THR A 108 -1.82 8.94 -13.04
CA THR A 108 -1.47 7.64 -13.62
C THR A 108 -0.31 6.98 -12.86
N TYR A 109 0.34 7.69 -11.91
CA TYR A 109 1.55 7.27 -11.18
C TYR A 109 2.57 6.52 -12.04
N ASN A 110 2.57 6.83 -13.35
CA ASN A 110 3.44 6.20 -14.31
C ASN A 110 4.82 6.84 -14.14
N VAL A 111 5.86 6.02 -14.01
CA VAL A 111 7.24 6.50 -13.95
C VAL A 111 7.89 6.23 -15.30
N PRO A 112 8.02 7.24 -16.18
CA PRO A 112 8.49 7.03 -17.54
C PRO A 112 9.89 6.42 -17.60
N GLY A 113 10.08 5.46 -18.49
CA GLY A 113 11.38 4.82 -18.71
C GLY A 113 11.83 3.86 -17.61
N LEU A 114 10.91 3.44 -16.73
CA LEU A 114 11.12 2.42 -15.70
C LEU A 114 10.24 1.18 -15.94
N TRP A 115 10.21 0.26 -14.98
CA TRP A 115 9.84 -1.14 -15.21
C TRP A 115 8.39 -1.51 -14.92
N GLN A 116 7.52 -0.59 -14.52
CA GLN A 116 6.17 -0.89 -14.01
C GLN A 116 5.46 -2.05 -14.72
N GLY A 117 5.16 -3.11 -13.98
CA GLY A 117 4.52 -4.34 -14.48
C GLY A 117 5.45 -5.32 -15.21
N GLY A 118 6.73 -4.97 -15.35
CA GLY A 118 7.80 -5.77 -15.92
C GLY A 118 9.03 -5.80 -15.00
N TYR A 119 10.13 -6.35 -15.50
CA TYR A 119 11.36 -6.56 -14.75
C TYR A 119 12.56 -6.67 -15.70
N GLN A 120 13.78 -6.45 -15.22
CA GLN A 120 14.97 -6.45 -16.06
C GLN A 120 15.55 -7.86 -16.28
N ARG A 121 15.88 -8.57 -15.20
CA ARG A 121 16.53 -9.90 -15.27
C ARG A 121 15.83 -10.95 -14.44
N LYS A 122 15.43 -10.60 -13.21
CA LYS A 122 14.72 -11.48 -12.28
C LYS A 122 13.77 -10.67 -11.40
N ILE A 123 12.83 -11.36 -10.78
CA ILE A 123 11.92 -10.77 -9.78
C ILE A 123 12.41 -11.23 -8.41
N LYS A 124 12.89 -10.29 -7.58
CA LYS A 124 13.27 -10.55 -6.19
C LYS A 124 12.12 -10.34 -5.22
N VAL A 125 11.30 -9.33 -5.47
CA VAL A 125 10.19 -8.97 -4.58
C VAL A 125 8.89 -9.05 -5.36
N ILE A 126 7.89 -9.69 -4.78
CA ILE A 126 6.53 -9.68 -5.32
C ILE A 126 5.52 -9.45 -4.21
N GLY A 127 4.48 -8.67 -4.49
CA GLY A 127 3.56 -8.29 -3.44
C GLY A 127 2.24 -7.71 -3.91
N ASP A 128 1.39 -7.39 -2.94
CA ASP A 128 0.08 -6.78 -3.15
C ASP A 128 -0.09 -5.52 -2.29
N LYS A 129 -0.34 -4.40 -2.97
CA LYS A 129 -0.68 -3.14 -2.33
C LYS A 129 -2.21 -3.08 -2.17
N GLN A 130 -2.72 -3.40 -0.98
CA GLN A 130 -4.12 -3.16 -0.62
C GLN A 130 -4.30 -2.73 0.85
N ALA A 131 -3.38 -1.91 1.35
CA ALA A 131 -3.19 -1.57 2.76
C ALA A 131 -4.43 -1.51 3.65
N GLY A 132 -5.38 -0.61 3.35
CA GLY A 132 -6.55 -0.44 4.21
C GLY A 132 -7.40 -1.70 4.35
N LYS A 133 -7.60 -2.46 3.25
CA LYS A 133 -8.33 -3.74 3.31
C LYS A 133 -7.49 -4.84 3.93
N THR A 134 -6.18 -4.85 3.70
CA THR A 134 -5.25 -5.77 4.39
C THR A 134 -5.37 -5.61 5.90
N SER A 135 -5.26 -4.39 6.41
CA SER A 135 -5.37 -4.10 7.86
C SER A 135 -6.77 -4.41 8.41
N GLU A 136 -7.82 -4.18 7.62
CA GLU A 136 -9.18 -4.55 7.99
C GLU A 136 -9.34 -6.07 8.12
N PHE A 137 -8.83 -6.83 7.15
CA PHE A 137 -8.84 -8.30 7.17
C PHE A 137 -8.05 -8.85 8.37
N LEU A 138 -6.85 -8.31 8.60
CA LEU A 138 -5.96 -8.73 9.68
C LEU A 138 -6.48 -8.34 11.08
N SER A 139 -7.47 -7.45 11.17
CA SER A 139 -8.10 -7.12 12.45
C SER A 139 -8.82 -8.31 13.09
N THR A 140 -9.24 -9.29 12.26
CA THR A 140 -9.98 -10.49 12.69
C THR A 140 -9.28 -11.79 12.35
N ALA A 141 -8.46 -11.84 11.29
CA ALA A 141 -7.90 -13.08 10.75
C ALA A 141 -6.36 -13.03 10.63
N ILE A 142 -5.67 -12.64 11.70
CA ILE A 142 -4.20 -12.44 11.66
C ILE A 142 -3.41 -13.75 11.45
N ASP A 143 -3.95 -14.90 11.88
CA ASP A 143 -3.29 -16.20 11.74
C ASP A 143 -3.10 -16.64 10.28
N ILE A 144 -3.82 -16.05 9.33
CA ILE A 144 -3.62 -16.30 7.89
C ILE A 144 -2.17 -16.03 7.46
N LEU A 145 -1.49 -15.09 8.11
CA LEU A 145 -0.11 -14.73 7.78
C LEU A 145 0.86 -15.88 8.08
N LYS A 146 0.56 -16.75 9.06
CA LYS A 146 1.35 -17.95 9.35
C LYS A 146 1.21 -18.96 8.21
N GLU A 147 0.00 -19.17 7.73
CA GLU A 147 -0.30 -20.08 6.61
C GLU A 147 0.35 -19.59 5.31
N ILE A 148 0.29 -18.28 5.04
CA ILE A 148 0.96 -17.65 3.90
C ILE A 148 2.47 -17.89 3.99
N ARG A 149 3.09 -17.63 5.14
CA ARG A 149 4.54 -17.83 5.33
C ARG A 149 4.95 -19.28 5.07
N GLN A 150 4.18 -20.24 5.60
CA GLN A 150 4.43 -21.68 5.40
C GLN A 150 4.25 -22.10 3.94
N THR A 151 3.26 -21.55 3.24
CA THR A 151 2.94 -21.90 1.86
C THR A 151 3.95 -21.31 0.87
N LEU A 152 4.36 -20.05 1.07
CA LEU A 152 5.22 -19.34 0.12
C LEU A 152 6.71 -19.67 0.31
N GLN A 153 7.12 -20.01 1.55
CA GLN A 153 8.52 -20.34 1.89
C GLN A 153 9.51 -19.25 1.47
N VAL A 154 9.08 -17.99 1.49
CA VAL A 154 9.90 -16.79 1.33
C VAL A 154 9.60 -15.84 2.49
N PRO A 155 10.58 -15.01 2.91
CA PRO A 155 10.35 -13.94 3.88
C PRO A 155 9.10 -13.12 3.57
N LEU A 156 8.28 -12.90 4.60
CA LEU A 156 7.11 -12.03 4.54
C LEU A 156 7.54 -10.67 5.11
N ARG A 157 7.38 -9.59 4.33
CA ARG A 157 7.68 -8.23 4.78
C ARG A 157 6.46 -7.32 4.62
N PHE A 158 6.43 -6.25 5.39
CA PHE A 158 5.33 -5.31 5.44
C PHE A 158 5.79 -3.86 5.31
N ILE A 159 5.13 -3.10 4.46
CA ILE A 159 5.23 -1.64 4.45
C ILE A 159 3.99 -1.07 5.14
N HIS A 160 4.21 -0.42 6.28
CA HIS A 160 3.19 0.31 7.01
C HIS A 160 3.31 1.80 6.71
N ILE A 161 2.38 2.33 5.91
CA ILE A 161 2.37 3.78 5.61
C ILE A 161 1.42 4.51 6.55
N VAL A 162 1.99 5.46 7.27
CA VAL A 162 1.32 6.27 8.27
C VAL A 162 1.21 7.70 7.78
N ARG A 163 0.02 8.28 7.90
CA ARG A 163 -0.20 9.72 7.68
C ARG A 163 -0.82 10.28 8.94
N ASN A 164 -0.78 11.61 9.06
CA ASN A 164 -1.44 12.31 10.15
C ASN A 164 -2.88 11.78 10.34
N PRO A 165 -3.21 11.23 11.53
CA PRO A 165 -4.51 10.63 11.79
C PRO A 165 -5.68 11.56 11.48
N PHE A 166 -5.56 12.85 11.82
CA PHE A 166 -6.61 13.83 11.56
C PHE A 166 -6.86 14.00 10.05
N ASP A 167 -5.82 13.97 9.23
CA ASP A 167 -5.98 14.02 7.78
C ASP A 167 -6.62 12.76 7.23
N ASN A 168 -6.19 11.59 7.72
CA ASN A 168 -6.78 10.32 7.30
C ASN A 168 -8.26 10.25 7.65
N ILE A 169 -8.60 10.55 8.90
CA ILE A 169 -9.97 10.54 9.42
C ILE A 169 -10.83 11.53 8.61
N ALA A 170 -10.40 12.77 8.44
CA ALA A 170 -11.14 13.75 7.63
C ALA A 170 -11.33 13.28 6.18
N THR A 171 -10.30 12.71 5.55
CA THR A 171 -10.42 12.20 4.18
C THR A 171 -11.37 11.00 4.10
N MET A 172 -11.37 10.12 5.11
CA MET A 172 -12.29 8.98 5.20
C MET A 172 -13.73 9.48 5.29
N THR A 173 -14.02 10.41 6.20
CA THR A 173 -15.33 11.03 6.38
C THR A 173 -15.84 11.67 5.09
N LEU A 174 -15.03 12.49 4.42
CA LEU A 174 -15.40 13.15 3.17
C LEU A 174 -15.71 12.17 2.03
N ARG A 175 -15.06 11.01 2.01
CA ARG A 175 -15.31 9.98 0.97
C ARG A 175 -16.51 9.12 1.28
N GLU A 176 -16.69 8.73 2.55
CA GLU A 176 -17.83 7.91 2.98
C GLU A 176 -19.15 8.68 2.84
N THR A 177 -19.13 9.99 3.05
CA THR A 177 -20.30 10.87 2.88
C THR A 177 -20.50 11.36 1.45
N GLY A 178 -19.58 11.08 0.52
CA GLY A 178 -19.64 11.59 -0.85
C GLY A 178 -19.42 13.11 -0.98
N THR A 179 -18.97 13.79 0.08
CA THR A 179 -18.83 15.26 0.13
C THR A 179 -17.45 15.77 -0.31
N ARG A 180 -16.56 14.89 -0.76
CA ARG A 180 -15.17 15.26 -1.12
C ARG A 180 -15.06 16.32 -2.22
N GLU A 181 -16.00 16.34 -3.16
CA GLU A 181 -16.01 17.30 -4.27
C GLU A 181 -16.45 18.70 -3.82
N ALA A 182 -17.31 18.79 -2.79
CA ALA A 182 -17.79 20.04 -2.23
C ALA A 182 -16.71 20.83 -1.46
N VAL A 183 -15.57 20.21 -1.14
CA VAL A 183 -14.46 20.84 -0.38
C VAL A 183 -13.18 21.01 -1.22
N ILE A 184 -13.31 20.99 -2.54
CA ILE A 184 -12.18 21.25 -3.45
C ILE A 184 -11.70 22.70 -3.32
N GLU A 185 -12.64 23.64 -3.19
CA GLU A 185 -12.33 25.06 -3.01
C GLU A 185 -11.66 25.33 -1.66
N GLU A 186 -10.75 26.29 -1.65
CA GLU A 186 -10.03 26.72 -0.45
C GLU A 186 -10.99 27.45 0.52
N GLY A 187 -10.82 27.26 1.82
CA GLY A 187 -11.73 27.81 2.83
C GLY A 187 -13.04 27.03 3.07
N THR A 188 -13.45 26.13 2.18
CA THR A 188 -14.70 25.38 2.35
C THR A 188 -14.58 24.23 3.37
N GLN A 189 -15.57 24.15 4.27
CA GLN A 189 -15.71 23.08 5.28
C GLN A 189 -17.11 22.45 5.22
N ILE A 190 -17.21 21.17 5.55
CA ILE A 190 -18.50 20.52 5.82
C ILE A 190 -18.79 20.58 7.32
N ASN A 191 -19.94 21.12 7.69
CA ASN A 191 -20.39 21.39 9.06
C ASN A 191 -21.25 20.27 9.69
N ASN A 192 -21.85 19.39 8.88
CA ASN A 192 -22.73 18.30 9.35
C ASN A 192 -22.03 16.93 9.47
N THR A 193 -20.73 16.89 9.78
CA THR A 193 -19.94 15.64 9.78
C THR A 193 -19.71 15.01 11.14
N ALA A 194 -20.18 15.58 12.25
CA ALA A 194 -19.77 15.14 13.59
C ALA A 194 -19.97 13.63 13.83
N GLN A 195 -21.13 13.08 13.46
CA GLN A 195 -21.42 11.65 13.62
C GLN A 195 -20.62 10.76 12.65
N ASP A 196 -20.40 11.21 11.41
CA ASP A 196 -19.60 10.45 10.43
C ASP A 196 -18.10 10.50 10.76
N LEU A 197 -17.66 11.60 11.38
CA LEU A 197 -16.33 11.75 11.92
C LEU A 197 -16.10 10.77 13.07
N GLU A 198 -17.08 10.58 13.97
CA GLU A 198 -17.02 9.53 15.01
C GLU A 198 -16.84 8.12 14.43
N LYS A 199 -17.60 7.78 13.38
CA LYS A 199 -17.44 6.49 12.67
C LYS A 199 -16.02 6.35 12.10
N SER A 200 -15.51 7.42 11.49
CA SER A 200 -14.17 7.46 10.89
C SER A 200 -13.06 7.36 11.95
N ILE A 201 -13.21 8.01 13.12
CA ILE A 201 -12.31 7.90 14.27
C ILE A 201 -12.23 6.43 14.74
N ASN A 202 -13.39 5.82 15.01
CA ASN A 202 -13.45 4.44 15.47
C ASN A 202 -12.85 3.47 14.44
N ARG A 203 -13.15 3.67 13.15
CA ARG A 203 -12.57 2.88 12.06
C ARG A 203 -11.05 3.03 11.99
N TYR A 204 -10.53 4.26 12.07
CA TYR A 204 -9.09 4.52 12.02
C TYR A 204 -8.34 3.77 13.13
N PHE A 205 -8.83 3.87 14.37
CA PHE A 205 -8.15 3.23 15.49
C PHE A 205 -8.35 1.72 15.57
N LYS A 206 -9.42 1.16 14.98
CA LYS A 206 -9.51 -0.28 14.72
C LYS A 206 -8.37 -0.75 13.81
N LEU A 207 -8.07 -0.01 12.75
CA LEU A 207 -6.96 -0.32 11.85
C LEU A 207 -5.60 -0.11 12.54
N ALA A 208 -5.45 0.95 13.34
CA ALA A 208 -4.22 1.19 14.10
C ALA A 208 -3.90 0.04 15.06
N ALA A 209 -4.92 -0.47 15.77
CA ALA A 209 -4.78 -1.63 16.63
C ALA A 209 -4.37 -2.89 15.84
N ALA A 210 -4.96 -3.13 14.67
CA ALA A 210 -4.58 -4.26 13.81
C ALA A 210 -3.12 -4.14 13.34
N ASN A 211 -2.71 -2.96 12.88
CA ASN A 211 -1.33 -2.70 12.44
C ASN A 211 -0.33 -2.83 13.58
N GLN A 212 -0.68 -2.39 14.79
CA GLN A 212 0.14 -2.57 15.98
C GLN A 212 0.38 -4.05 16.29
N ARG A 213 -0.65 -4.91 16.19
CA ARG A 213 -0.49 -6.37 16.36
C ARG A 213 0.46 -6.96 15.31
N VAL A 214 0.36 -6.50 14.05
CA VAL A 214 1.30 -6.95 13.00
C VAL A 214 2.72 -6.50 13.35
N ARG A 215 2.93 -5.25 13.78
CA ARG A 215 4.25 -4.75 14.22
C ARG A 215 4.83 -5.56 15.37
N GLU A 216 4.00 -5.91 16.36
CA GLU A 216 4.43 -6.72 17.52
C GLU A 216 4.81 -8.15 17.13
N LEU A 217 4.07 -8.76 16.20
CA LEU A 217 4.32 -10.14 15.76
C LEU A 217 5.50 -10.28 14.78
N TYR A 218 5.71 -9.26 13.94
CA TYR A 218 6.64 -9.34 12.82
C TYR A 218 7.89 -8.45 12.98
N GLY A 219 7.92 -7.55 13.97
CA GLY A 219 9.12 -6.78 14.33
C GLY A 219 9.76 -6.08 13.12
N ASP A 220 11.04 -6.39 12.87
CA ASP A 220 11.85 -5.80 11.79
C ASP A 220 11.40 -6.22 10.38
N GLU A 221 10.48 -7.18 10.26
CA GLU A 221 9.80 -7.49 8.99
C GLU A 221 8.75 -6.40 8.64
N VAL A 222 8.52 -5.39 9.49
CA VAL A 222 7.66 -4.23 9.23
C VAL A 222 8.47 -2.92 9.18
N VAL A 223 8.32 -2.16 8.09
CA VAL A 223 8.84 -0.78 8.02
C VAL A 223 7.73 0.26 8.10
N ASP A 224 7.84 1.17 9.06
CA ASP A 224 6.97 2.34 9.18
C ASP A 224 7.48 3.49 8.29
N ILE A 225 6.67 3.93 7.33
CA ILE A 225 6.95 5.08 6.45
C ILE A 225 5.93 6.17 6.74
N ALA A 226 6.41 7.35 7.12
CA ALA A 226 5.57 8.54 7.20
C ALA A 226 5.27 9.02 5.77
N GLY A 227 3.99 9.10 5.39
CA GLY A 227 3.58 9.38 4.02
C GLY A 227 3.95 10.77 3.51
N HIS A 228 4.24 11.73 4.41
CA HIS A 228 4.75 13.05 4.02
C HIS A 228 6.23 12.99 3.62
N GLU A 229 7.04 12.13 4.25
CA GLU A 229 8.45 11.93 3.88
C GLU A 229 8.61 11.41 2.45
N THR A 230 7.64 10.63 1.95
CA THR A 230 7.65 10.18 0.54
C THR A 230 7.66 11.35 -0.44
N ILE A 231 7.12 12.51 -0.04
CA ILE A 231 7.08 13.73 -0.86
C ILE A 231 8.25 14.66 -0.52
N LEU A 232 8.53 14.86 0.78
CA LEU A 232 9.53 15.82 1.25
C LEU A 232 10.97 15.30 1.12
N ARG A 233 11.16 13.98 1.27
CA ARG A 233 12.46 13.28 1.28
C ARG A 233 12.37 11.99 0.46
N PRO A 234 12.11 12.11 -0.86
CA PRO A 234 11.77 10.96 -1.68
C PRO A 234 12.93 9.99 -1.84
N LYS A 235 14.17 10.48 -2.00
CA LYS A 235 15.35 9.64 -2.15
C LYS A 235 15.60 8.83 -0.88
N GLU A 236 15.55 9.46 0.29
CA GLU A 236 15.74 8.84 1.60
C GLU A 236 14.65 7.80 1.88
N THR A 237 13.39 8.14 1.57
CA THR A 237 12.27 7.21 1.71
C THR A 237 12.42 6.00 0.79
N LEU A 238 12.77 6.21 -0.48
CA LEU A 238 12.96 5.14 -1.45
C LEU A 238 14.15 4.26 -1.06
N GLN A 239 15.28 4.83 -0.63
CA GLN A 239 16.43 4.08 -0.16
C GLN A 239 16.04 3.17 1.02
N ARG A 240 15.34 3.72 2.03
CA ARG A 240 14.89 2.94 3.19
C ARG A 240 13.96 1.78 2.79
N LEU A 241 13.10 1.99 1.78
CA LEU A 241 12.26 0.93 1.23
C LEU A 241 13.10 -0.13 0.49
N CYS A 242 14.10 0.27 -0.30
CA CYS A 242 15.00 -0.63 -1.00
C CYS A 242 15.81 -1.50 -0.02
N ASP A 243 16.35 -0.89 1.04
CA ASP A 243 17.08 -1.57 2.11
C ASP A 243 16.17 -2.56 2.84
N HIS A 244 14.96 -2.12 3.20
CA HIS A 244 13.95 -2.99 3.81
C HIS A 244 13.50 -4.12 2.87
N LEU A 245 13.75 -4.06 1.57
CA LEU A 245 13.41 -5.11 0.61
C LEU A 245 14.64 -5.87 0.09
N ASN A 246 15.83 -5.53 0.57
CA ASN A 246 17.11 -6.12 0.14
C ASN A 246 17.32 -6.08 -1.39
N VAL A 247 16.95 -4.96 -2.01
CA VAL A 247 17.17 -4.69 -3.44
C VAL A 247 18.11 -3.51 -3.64
N ALA A 248 18.85 -3.51 -4.74
CA ALA A 248 19.75 -2.41 -5.08
C ALA A 248 19.03 -1.36 -5.92
N CYS A 249 18.97 -0.12 -5.43
CA CYS A 249 18.33 0.99 -6.13
C CYS A 249 19.39 1.91 -6.75
N SER A 250 19.20 2.25 -8.03
CA SER A 250 20.11 3.12 -8.78
C SER A 250 19.75 4.60 -8.64
N GLU A 251 20.70 5.48 -8.93
CA GLU A 251 20.44 6.93 -9.00
C GLU A 251 19.38 7.27 -10.06
N ASP A 252 19.40 6.61 -11.23
CA ASP A 252 18.37 6.79 -12.27
C ASP A 252 16.96 6.41 -11.77
N TYR A 253 16.84 5.36 -10.96
CA TYR A 253 15.59 4.99 -10.33
C TYR A 253 15.10 6.07 -9.36
N PHE A 254 15.98 6.60 -8.50
CA PHE A 254 15.63 7.66 -7.56
C PHE A 254 15.21 8.95 -8.26
N GLU A 255 15.95 9.38 -9.28
CA GLU A 255 15.67 10.59 -10.05
C GLU A 255 14.30 10.50 -10.73
N LYS A 256 14.06 9.44 -11.51
CA LYS A 256 12.81 9.25 -12.23
C LYS A 256 11.60 9.11 -11.31
N CYS A 257 11.74 8.38 -10.21
CA CYS A 257 10.70 8.26 -9.20
C CYS A 257 10.39 9.60 -8.53
N SER A 258 11.40 10.41 -8.25
CA SER A 258 11.22 11.73 -7.62
C SER A 258 10.53 12.72 -8.54
N ASN A 259 10.78 12.64 -9.86
CA ASN A 259 10.23 13.55 -10.87
C ASN A 259 8.69 13.45 -11.05
N ILE A 260 8.05 12.38 -10.57
CA ILE A 260 6.59 12.21 -10.69
C ILE A 260 5.82 12.62 -9.44
N LEU A 261 6.53 13.08 -8.40
CA LEU A 261 5.93 13.44 -7.12
C LEU A 261 5.33 14.84 -7.17
N PHE A 262 4.28 15.05 -6.39
CA PHE A 262 3.65 16.36 -6.24
C PHE A 262 4.45 17.24 -5.28
N SER A 263 4.29 18.55 -5.38
CA SER A 263 5.06 19.52 -4.59
C SER A 263 4.69 19.59 -3.11
N THR A 264 3.52 19.13 -2.69
CA THR A 264 3.04 19.38 -1.32
C THR A 264 2.15 18.25 -0.78
N PRO A 265 2.39 17.77 0.45
CA PRO A 265 1.48 16.86 1.13
C PRO A 265 0.07 17.46 1.26
N SER A 266 -0.96 16.66 0.99
CA SER A 266 -2.34 17.10 1.19
C SER A 266 -2.64 17.26 2.68
N ILE A 267 -3.35 18.33 3.05
CA ILE A 267 -3.82 18.58 4.42
C ILE A 267 -5.35 18.72 4.35
N THR A 268 -6.05 17.79 4.99
CA THR A 268 -7.50 17.63 4.86
C THR A 268 -8.22 17.77 6.19
N ARG A 269 -7.50 17.75 7.32
CA ARG A 269 -8.08 17.92 8.66
C ARG A 269 -8.90 19.20 8.80
N HIS A 270 -8.53 20.27 8.08
CA HIS A 270 -9.26 21.56 8.09
C HIS A 270 -10.45 21.63 7.13
N LYS A 271 -10.80 20.54 6.42
CA LYS A 271 -11.94 20.49 5.49
C LYS A 271 -13.23 19.94 6.14
N VAL A 272 -13.15 19.52 7.39
CA VAL A 272 -14.29 19.08 8.21
C VAL A 272 -14.25 19.81 9.55
N VAL A 273 -15.42 20.00 10.16
CA VAL A 273 -15.50 20.60 11.49
C VAL A 273 -15.27 19.52 12.55
N TRP A 274 -14.33 19.77 13.46
CA TRP A 274 -13.99 18.92 14.60
C TRP A 274 -14.51 19.56 15.89
N THR A 275 -15.11 18.78 16.78
CA THR A 275 -15.33 19.25 18.16
C THR A 275 -14.03 19.22 18.96
N GLU A 276 -13.95 20.00 20.03
CA GLU A 276 -12.79 19.96 20.92
C GLU A 276 -12.65 18.60 21.62
N GLU A 277 -13.77 17.93 21.99
CA GLU A 277 -13.69 16.58 22.55
C GLU A 277 -13.09 15.58 21.55
N GLN A 278 -13.43 15.69 20.27
CA GLN A 278 -12.88 14.83 19.22
C GLN A 278 -11.37 15.03 19.06
N LYS A 279 -10.90 16.28 19.04
CA LYS A 279 -9.46 16.59 18.95
C LYS A 279 -8.70 16.02 20.15
N VAL A 280 -9.21 16.24 21.36
CA VAL A 280 -8.62 15.71 22.60
C VAL A 280 -8.59 14.19 22.60
N ARG A 281 -9.71 13.55 22.24
CA ARG A 281 -9.82 12.08 22.21
C ARG A 281 -8.86 11.46 21.20
N VAL A 282 -8.81 11.96 19.97
CA VAL A 282 -7.88 11.45 18.94
C VAL A 282 -6.43 11.63 19.40
N THR A 283 -6.08 12.81 19.92
CA THR A 283 -4.74 13.08 20.46
C THR A 283 -4.37 12.10 21.57
N GLN A 284 -5.31 11.77 22.47
CA GLN A 284 -5.07 10.81 23.53
C GLN A 284 -4.91 9.38 23.01
N MET A 285 -5.75 8.95 22.05
CA MET A 285 -5.66 7.63 21.44
C MET A 285 -4.38 7.43 20.63
N MET A 286 -3.84 8.49 20.01
CA MET A 286 -2.56 8.45 19.28
C MET A 286 -1.38 8.05 20.17
N LYS A 287 -1.38 8.45 21.45
CA LYS A 287 -0.27 8.17 22.38
C LYS A 287 -0.01 6.68 22.59
N SER A 288 -1.02 5.83 22.37
CA SER A 288 -0.91 4.37 22.48
C SER A 288 -0.09 3.74 21.35
N TYR A 289 0.23 4.48 20.28
CA TYR A 289 0.89 3.95 19.10
C TYR A 289 2.18 4.73 18.82
N SER A 290 3.33 4.05 18.90
CA SER A 290 4.64 4.69 18.72
C SER A 290 4.79 5.36 17.35
N PHE A 291 4.24 4.76 16.31
CA PHE A 291 4.25 5.27 14.93
C PHE A 291 3.34 6.50 14.71
N LEU A 292 2.55 6.92 15.71
CA LEU A 292 1.70 8.13 15.61
C LEU A 292 2.25 9.34 16.37
N ARG A 293 3.36 9.19 17.11
CA ARG A 293 3.84 10.19 18.08
C ARG A 293 4.25 11.54 17.47
N GLU A 294 4.70 11.54 16.23
CA GLU A 294 5.15 12.75 15.54
C GLU A 294 4.00 13.62 15.00
N PHE A 295 2.78 13.07 14.93
CA PHE A 295 1.64 13.78 14.36
C PHE A 295 0.89 14.59 15.43
N SER A 296 0.30 15.69 15.00
CA SER A 296 -0.63 16.49 15.81
C SER A 296 -1.63 17.19 14.91
N PHE A 297 -2.67 17.81 15.49
CA PHE A 297 -3.63 18.58 14.70
C PHE A 297 -2.99 19.85 14.12
N ASP A 298 -2.22 20.58 14.93
CA ASP A 298 -1.76 21.93 14.58
C ASP A 298 -0.43 21.96 13.83
N LYS A 299 0.46 20.99 14.07
CA LYS A 299 1.79 21.01 13.44
C LYS A 299 1.74 20.49 12.01
N TYR A 300 2.40 21.22 11.14
CA TYR A 300 2.71 20.77 9.80
C TYR A 300 3.83 19.71 9.86
N PRO A 301 3.78 18.68 8.99
CA PRO A 301 4.93 17.84 8.77
C PRO A 301 6.07 18.69 8.18
N ILE A 302 7.27 18.58 8.75
CA ILE A 302 8.51 19.25 8.33
C ILE A 302 9.51 18.21 7.87
#